data_AF-A0A6V8QH47-F1
#
_entry.id   AF-A0A6V8QH47-F1
#
_cell.length_a   1.000
_cell.length_b   1.000
_cell.length_c   1.000
_cell.angle_alpha   90.00
_cell.angle_beta   90.00
_cell.angle_gamma   90.00
#
_symmetry.space_group_name_H-M   'P 1'
#
loop_
_entity.id
_entity.type
_entity.pdbx_description
1 polymer ?
#
loop_
_entity_poly.entity_id
_entity_poly.type
_entity_poly.pdbx_seq_one_letter_code
_entity_poly.pdbx_strand_id
1 'polypeptide(L)'
;MILQKVPQKVFKEGLDRMLKIIDDTDRNRARAKAIVLLNEMPELAEVVGDAAETAEDNLIKTVTGGQVWYEESIRKHLANMREKLSLPGDGELEKLLVAQVVLCWFALSSAQGSRAQKWRPGIGTESADFWDRHVSRLNNDFLKACKALATVRRFPVQVNIAEKQINIAR
;
A
#
# COMPACT_ATOMS: atom_id res chain seq x y z
N MET A 1 7.97 5.67 6.06
CA MET A 1 8.06 5.83 7.54
C MET A 1 8.30 4.51 8.28
N ILE A 2 8.61 3.40 7.59
CA ILE A 2 8.85 2.08 8.20
C ILE A 2 10.35 1.81 8.44
N LEU A 3 11.24 2.49 7.72
CA LEU A 3 12.70 2.35 7.83
C LEU A 3 13.35 2.97 9.09
N GLN A 4 12.58 3.52 10.03
CA GLN A 4 13.13 4.15 11.24
C GLN A 4 13.19 3.25 12.49
N LYS A 5 12.65 2.02 12.44
CA LYS A 5 12.51 1.17 13.64
C LYS A 5 13.43 -0.06 13.70
N VAL A 6 14.18 -0.37 12.65
CA VAL A 6 15.11 -1.52 12.65
C VAL A 6 16.55 -1.00 12.78
N PRO A 7 17.38 -1.51 13.71
CA PRO A 7 18.79 -1.16 13.78
C PRO A 7 19.45 -1.42 12.42
N GLN A 8 20.04 -0.39 11.80
CA GLN A 8 20.52 -0.46 10.41
C GLN A 8 21.47 -1.62 10.14
N LYS A 9 22.24 -2.06 11.15
CA LYS A 9 23.15 -3.20 11.05
C LYS A 9 22.42 -4.55 10.92
N VAL A 10 21.37 -4.75 11.70
CA VAL A 10 20.53 -5.98 11.68
C VAL A 10 19.76 -6.06 10.35
N PHE A 11 19.25 -4.92 9.88
CA PHE A 11 18.58 -4.83 8.59
C PHE A 11 19.53 -5.18 7.42
N LYS A 12 20.79 -4.72 7.47
CA LYS A 12 21.79 -5.01 6.43
C LYS A 12 22.13 -6.50 6.33
N GLU A 13 22.33 -7.17 7.47
CA GLU A 13 22.59 -8.63 7.50
C GLU A 13 21.38 -9.44 6.98
N GLY A 14 20.16 -9.01 7.31
CA GLY A 14 18.93 -9.60 6.77
C GLY A 14 18.82 -9.44 5.25
N LEU A 15 19.12 -8.26 4.73
CA LEU A 15 19.10 -7.97 3.28
C LEU A 15 20.13 -8.80 2.50
N ASP A 16 21.36 -8.93 3.01
CA ASP A 16 22.40 -9.73 2.35
C ASP A 16 22.01 -11.22 2.26
N ARG A 17 21.33 -11.73 3.30
CA ARG A 17 20.79 -13.11 3.30
C ARG A 17 19.61 -13.23 2.34
N MET A 18 18.74 -12.22 2.29
CA MET A 18 17.60 -12.18 1.36
C MET A 18 18.06 -12.20 -0.10
N LEU A 19 19.05 -11.39 -0.48
CA LEU A 19 19.59 -11.35 -1.84
C LEU A 19 20.15 -12.73 -2.26
N LYS A 20 20.89 -13.39 -1.36
CA LYS A 20 21.38 -14.77 -1.59
C LYS A 20 20.26 -15.80 -1.76
N ILE A 21 19.08 -15.56 -1.20
CA ILE A 21 17.90 -16.42 -1.37
C ILE A 21 17.23 -16.14 -2.72
N ILE A 22 17.15 -14.88 -3.13
CA ILE A 22 16.58 -14.46 -4.41
C ILE A 22 17.40 -15.01 -5.58
N ASP A 23 18.73 -15.00 -5.45
CA ASP A 23 19.65 -15.52 -6.47
C ASP A 23 19.77 -17.06 -6.48
N ASP A 24 19.12 -17.76 -5.54
CA ASP A 24 19.18 -19.21 -5.44
C ASP A 24 18.31 -19.85 -6.55
N THR A 25 18.97 -20.55 -7.48
CA THR A 25 18.32 -21.19 -8.63
C THR A 25 17.45 -22.39 -8.26
N ASP A 26 17.63 -22.96 -7.06
CA ASP A 26 16.79 -24.04 -6.55
C ASP A 26 15.65 -23.46 -5.71
N ARG A 27 14.44 -23.50 -6.27
CA ARG A 27 13.23 -22.97 -5.65
C ARG A 27 12.91 -23.59 -4.28
N ASN A 28 13.18 -24.88 -4.08
CA ASN A 28 12.86 -25.56 -2.83
C ASN A 28 13.85 -25.15 -1.73
N ARG A 29 15.13 -25.06 -2.09
CA ARG A 29 16.17 -24.56 -1.18
C ARG A 29 15.96 -23.09 -0.84
N ALA A 30 15.65 -22.25 -1.82
CA ALA A 30 15.32 -20.84 -1.63
C ALA A 30 14.15 -20.68 -0.65
N ARG A 31 13.07 -21.44 -0.85
CA ARG A 31 11.89 -21.43 0.04
C ARG A 31 12.24 -21.81 1.48
N ALA A 32 13.01 -22.88 1.68
CA ALA A 32 13.41 -23.32 3.02
C ALA A 32 14.23 -22.24 3.74
N LYS A 33 15.21 -21.62 3.04
CA LYS A 33 16.01 -20.51 3.58
C LYS A 33 15.15 -19.28 3.89
N ALA A 34 14.17 -18.96 3.05
CA ALA A 34 13.24 -17.85 3.27
C ALA A 34 12.41 -18.04 4.54
N ILE A 35 11.86 -19.24 4.75
CA ILE A 35 11.09 -19.56 5.98
C ILE A 35 11.95 -19.36 7.22
N VAL A 36 13.18 -19.86 7.21
CA VAL A 36 14.11 -19.70 8.34
C VAL A 36 14.39 -18.22 8.60
N LEU A 37 14.73 -17.45 7.56
CA LEU A 37 15.04 -16.02 7.69
C LEU A 37 13.84 -15.22 8.22
N LEU A 38 12.63 -15.46 7.70
CA LEU A 38 11.43 -14.74 8.14
C LEU A 38 10.99 -15.12 9.57
N ASN A 39 11.29 -16.34 10.02
CA ASN A 39 11.07 -16.72 11.42
C ASN A 39 12.10 -16.08 12.36
N GLU A 40 13.35 -15.94 11.92
CA GLU A 40 14.41 -15.26 12.69
C GLU A 40 14.23 -13.74 12.73
N MET A 41 13.67 -13.17 11.66
CA MET A 41 13.51 -11.73 11.45
C MET A 41 12.09 -11.41 10.92
N PRO A 42 11.05 -11.52 11.76
CA PRO A 42 9.67 -11.28 11.35
C PRO A 42 9.44 -9.85 10.84
N GLU A 43 10.23 -8.87 11.29
CA GLU A 43 10.20 -7.50 10.79
C GLU A 43 10.55 -7.38 9.30
N LEU A 44 11.30 -8.33 8.73
CA LEU A 44 11.52 -8.37 7.29
C LEU A 44 10.22 -8.64 6.56
N ALA A 45 9.33 -9.47 7.10
CA ALA A 45 8.03 -9.76 6.49
C ALA A 45 7.14 -8.51 6.43
N GLU A 46 7.23 -7.61 7.41
CA GLU A 46 6.50 -6.34 7.40
C GLU A 46 7.01 -5.39 6.31
N VAL A 47 8.30 -5.46 5.97
CA VAL A 47 8.93 -4.59 4.96
C VAL A 47 8.80 -5.16 3.55
N VAL A 48 9.00 -6.46 3.37
CA VAL A 48 9.04 -7.09 2.03
C VAL A 48 7.72 -7.75 1.64
N GLY A 49 6.86 -8.01 2.61
CA GLY A 49 5.58 -8.68 2.43
C GLY A 49 4.39 -7.74 2.28
N ASP A 50 4.61 -6.42 2.32
CA ASP A 50 3.54 -5.44 2.10
C ASP A 50 3.10 -5.49 0.62
N ALA A 51 2.02 -6.24 0.39
CA ALA A 51 1.43 -6.41 -0.93
C ALA A 51 0.83 -5.10 -1.48
N ALA A 52 0.39 -4.19 -0.60
CA ALA A 52 -0.14 -2.90 -1.03
C ALA A 52 0.99 -1.98 -1.50
N GLU A 53 2.11 -1.94 -0.77
CA GLU A 53 3.33 -1.23 -1.19
C GLU A 53 3.87 -1.80 -2.52
N THR A 54 3.90 -3.12 -2.66
CA THR A 54 4.31 -3.78 -3.91
C THR A 54 3.39 -3.43 -5.09
N ALA A 55 2.08 -3.40 -4.87
CA ALA A 55 1.11 -3.02 -5.91
C ALA A 55 1.27 -1.56 -6.32
N GLU A 56 1.48 -0.67 -5.36
CA GLU A 56 1.79 0.75 -5.62
C GLU A 56 3.05 0.92 -6.45
N ASP A 57 4.15 0.29 -6.06
CA ASP A 57 5.42 0.39 -6.78
C ASP A 57 5.30 -0.11 -8.22
N ASN A 58 4.58 -1.21 -8.44
CA ASN A 58 4.34 -1.73 -9.79
C ASN A 58 3.49 -0.77 -10.62
N LEU A 59 2.47 -0.15 -10.02
CA LEU A 59 1.65 0.85 -10.70
C LEU A 59 2.47 2.10 -11.03
N ILE A 60 3.30 2.60 -10.10
CA ILE A 60 4.22 3.72 -10.33
C ILE A 60 5.13 3.43 -11.51
N LYS A 61 5.84 2.29 -11.49
CA LYS A 61 6.72 1.85 -12.58
C LYS A 61 5.99 1.77 -13.93
N THR A 62 4.76 1.24 -13.91
CA THR A 62 3.92 1.12 -15.11
C THR A 62 3.56 2.49 -15.68
N VAL A 63 3.18 3.44 -14.83
CA VAL A 63 2.75 4.79 -15.24
C VAL A 63 3.91 5.65 -15.72
N THR A 64 5.08 5.51 -15.11
CA THR A 64 6.27 6.32 -15.43
C THR A 64 7.15 5.71 -16.51
N GLY A 65 6.95 4.43 -16.85
CA GLY A 65 7.82 3.68 -17.75
C GLY A 65 9.24 3.50 -17.19
N GLY A 66 9.40 3.44 -15.87
CA GLY A 66 10.71 3.26 -15.22
C GLY A 66 11.55 4.53 -15.07
N GLN A 67 11.01 5.72 -15.38
CA GLN A 67 11.76 6.96 -15.28
C GLN A 67 11.90 7.43 -13.82
N VAL A 68 13.11 7.29 -13.27
CA VAL A 68 13.43 7.52 -11.84
C VAL A 68 12.89 8.86 -11.30
N TRP A 69 13.09 9.97 -12.02
CA TRP A 69 12.62 11.27 -11.56
C TRP A 69 11.09 11.31 -11.35
N TYR A 70 10.34 10.75 -12.29
CA TYR A 70 8.89 10.68 -12.19
C TYR A 70 8.44 9.70 -11.11
N GLU A 71 9.13 8.57 -10.94
CA GLU A 71 8.80 7.63 -9.87
C GLU A 71 8.95 8.26 -8.49
N GLU A 72 10.10 8.88 -8.21
CA GLU A 72 10.34 9.54 -6.93
C GLU A 72 9.39 10.70 -6.68
N SER A 73 9.04 11.44 -7.74
CA SER A 73 8.05 12.52 -7.66
C SER A 73 6.67 11.98 -7.27
N ILE A 74 6.23 10.87 -7.87
CA ILE A 74 4.95 10.23 -7.54
C ILE A 74 5.00 9.66 -6.12
N ARG A 75 6.04 8.89 -5.75
CA ARG A 75 6.21 8.35 -4.39
C ARG A 75 6.09 9.45 -3.34
N LYS A 76 6.80 10.57 -3.54
CA LYS A 76 6.75 11.72 -2.64
C LYS A 76 5.36 12.35 -2.60
N HIS A 77 4.69 12.47 -3.75
CA HIS A 77 3.33 13.00 -3.81
C HIS A 77 2.32 12.12 -3.04
N LEU A 78 2.36 10.80 -3.25
CA LEU A 78 1.48 9.84 -2.55
C LEU A 78 1.74 9.85 -1.05
N ALA A 79 3.01 9.87 -0.64
CA ALA A 79 3.38 9.99 0.78
C ALA A 79 2.81 11.27 1.42
N ASN A 80 2.96 12.42 0.75
CA ASN A 80 2.41 13.69 1.24
C ASN A 80 0.86 13.66 1.27
N MET A 81 0.21 12.92 0.37
CA MET A 81 -1.23 12.76 0.37
C MET A 81 -1.71 11.92 1.57
N ARG A 82 -1.02 10.84 1.90
CA ARG A 82 -1.29 10.04 3.11
C ARG A 82 -1.18 10.89 4.37
N GLU A 83 -0.12 11.70 4.45
CA GLU A 83 0.09 12.61 5.59
C GLU A 83 -1.07 13.61 5.73
N LYS A 84 -1.47 14.27 4.63
CA LYS A 84 -2.59 15.21 4.63
C LYS A 84 -3.94 14.60 4.98
N LEU A 85 -4.14 13.32 4.64
CA LEU A 85 -5.38 12.60 4.92
C LEU A 85 -5.41 12.01 6.33
N SER A 86 -4.26 11.85 6.98
CA SER A 86 -4.16 11.31 8.34
C SER A 86 -4.64 12.31 9.37
N LEU A 87 -5.26 11.83 10.45
CA LEU A 87 -5.72 12.64 11.57
C LEU A 87 -4.98 12.26 12.87
N PRO A 88 -4.81 13.21 13.82
CA PRO A 88 -4.36 12.88 15.16
C PRO A 88 -5.29 11.83 15.79
N GLY A 89 -4.73 10.69 16.20
CA GLY A 89 -5.50 9.59 16.80
C GLY A 89 -5.92 8.47 15.83
N ASP A 90 -5.60 8.57 14.54
CA ASP A 90 -5.79 7.46 13.61
C ASP A 90 -5.00 6.21 14.08
N GLY A 91 -5.72 5.09 14.23
CA GLY A 91 -5.16 3.78 14.54
C GLY A 91 -4.64 3.05 13.30
N GLU A 92 -4.27 1.79 13.46
CA GLU A 92 -3.71 0.99 12.34
C GLU A 92 -4.72 0.76 11.21
N LEU A 93 -6.00 0.59 11.53
CA LEU A 93 -7.04 0.41 10.51
C LEU A 93 -7.23 1.69 9.68
N GLU A 94 -7.24 2.86 10.31
CA GLU A 94 -7.34 4.15 9.63
C GLU A 94 -6.12 4.38 8.72
N LYS A 95 -4.90 4.06 9.18
CA LYS A 95 -3.69 4.16 8.35
C LYS A 95 -3.77 3.27 7.10
N LEU A 96 -4.23 2.03 7.25
CA LEU A 96 -4.45 1.12 6.12
C LEU A 96 -5.48 1.68 5.14
N LEU A 97 -6.59 2.23 5.65
CA LEU A 97 -7.63 2.83 4.82
C LEU A 97 -7.17 4.12 4.13
N VAL A 98 -6.34 4.95 4.79
CA VAL A 98 -5.70 6.11 4.17
C VAL A 98 -4.79 5.67 3.03
N ALA A 99 -3.95 4.65 3.24
CA ALA A 99 -3.10 4.10 2.18
C ALA A 99 -3.94 3.58 0.99
N GLN A 100 -5.03 2.87 1.27
CA GLN A 100 -5.97 2.39 0.24
C GLN A 100 -6.64 3.53 -0.53
N VAL A 101 -7.08 4.59 0.15
CA VAL A 101 -7.67 5.77 -0.50
C VAL A 101 -6.67 6.40 -1.47
N VAL A 102 -5.42 6.57 -1.05
CA VAL A 102 -4.36 7.15 -1.88
C VAL A 102 -4.03 6.25 -3.08
N LEU A 103 -3.94 4.93 -2.88
CA LEU A 103 -3.70 3.99 -3.97
C LEU A 103 -4.84 3.98 -5.00
N CYS A 104 -6.10 3.94 -4.54
CA CYS A 104 -7.27 4.01 -5.41
C CYS A 104 -7.32 5.34 -6.20
N TRP A 105 -7.00 6.47 -5.54
CA TRP A 105 -6.90 7.77 -6.20
C TRP A 105 -5.83 7.77 -7.29
N PHE A 106 -4.65 7.21 -7.01
CA PHE A 106 -3.56 7.15 -7.96
C PHE A 106 -3.90 6.26 -9.17
N ALA A 107 -4.52 5.10 -8.93
CA ALA A 107 -5.01 4.22 -9.98
C ALA A 107 -6.05 4.91 -10.87
N LEU A 108 -7.05 5.57 -10.27
CA LEU A 108 -8.07 6.33 -10.99
C LEU A 108 -7.45 7.45 -11.85
N SER A 109 -6.59 8.28 -11.25
CA SER A 109 -5.98 9.42 -11.93
C SER A 109 -5.09 8.96 -13.10
N SER A 110 -4.32 7.88 -12.90
CA SER A 110 -3.50 7.27 -13.94
C SER A 110 -4.34 6.69 -15.09
N ALA A 111 -5.45 6.03 -14.77
CA ALA A 111 -6.37 5.50 -15.76
C ALA A 111 -7.09 6.61 -16.55
N GLN A 112 -7.48 7.70 -15.89
CA GLN A 112 -8.05 8.88 -16.54
C GLN A 112 -7.05 9.54 -17.49
N GLY A 113 -5.79 9.68 -17.09
CA GLY A 113 -4.71 10.19 -17.95
C GLY A 113 -4.48 9.28 -19.16
N SER A 114 -4.43 7.96 -18.94
CA SER A 114 -4.29 6.97 -20.02
C SER A 114 -5.46 7.03 -20.99
N ARG A 115 -6.70 7.07 -20.47
CA ARG A 115 -7.91 7.24 -21.30
C ARG A 115 -7.83 8.51 -22.12
N ALA A 116 -7.47 9.65 -21.53
CA ALA A 116 -7.36 10.93 -22.24
C ALA A 116 -6.32 10.87 -23.35
N GLN A 117 -5.17 10.22 -23.14
CA GLN A 117 -4.15 10.02 -24.18
C GLN A 117 -4.62 9.12 -25.33
N LYS A 118 -5.42 8.08 -25.02
CA LYS A 118 -5.95 7.16 -26.03
C LYS A 118 -7.15 7.72 -26.78
N TRP A 119 -7.83 8.71 -26.20
CA TRP A 119 -9.01 9.34 -26.77
C TRP A 119 -8.63 10.18 -28.00
N ARG A 120 -9.08 9.76 -29.18
CA ARG A 120 -8.81 10.44 -30.45
C ARG A 120 -9.95 10.26 -31.44
N PRO A 121 -10.12 11.15 -32.43
CA PRO A 121 -11.03 10.91 -33.55
C PRO A 121 -10.73 9.56 -34.20
N GLY A 122 -11.78 8.75 -34.42
CA GLY A 122 -11.63 7.40 -34.97
C GLY A 122 -11.19 6.32 -33.98
N ILE A 123 -11.24 6.58 -32.67
CA ILE A 123 -11.11 5.49 -31.67
C ILE A 123 -12.20 4.43 -31.92
N GLY A 124 -11.81 3.17 -31.94
CA GLY A 124 -12.76 2.05 -32.06
C GLY A 124 -13.73 2.04 -30.88
N THR A 125 -15.00 1.74 -31.15
CA THR A 125 -16.08 1.73 -30.14
C THR A 125 -15.76 0.82 -28.96
N GLU A 126 -15.19 -0.36 -29.22
CA GLU A 126 -14.75 -1.30 -28.18
C GLU A 126 -13.66 -0.72 -27.28
N SER A 127 -12.68 -0.02 -27.87
CA SER A 127 -11.62 0.61 -27.08
C SER A 127 -12.14 1.78 -26.24
N ALA A 128 -13.09 2.55 -26.77
CA ALA A 128 -13.73 3.64 -26.01
C ALA A 128 -14.52 3.08 -24.82
N ASP A 129 -15.37 2.07 -25.05
CA ASP A 129 -16.17 1.41 -24.02
C ASP A 129 -15.29 0.74 -22.94
N PHE A 130 -14.19 0.08 -23.34
CA PHE A 130 -13.23 -0.47 -22.40
C PHE A 130 -12.70 0.58 -21.41
N TRP A 131 -12.21 1.73 -21.93
CA TRP A 131 -11.65 2.77 -21.07
C TRP A 131 -12.70 3.44 -20.19
N ASP A 132 -13.92 3.64 -20.70
CA ASP A 132 -15.03 4.19 -19.92
C ASP A 132 -15.40 3.27 -18.76
N ARG A 133 -15.53 1.96 -19.01
CA ARG A 133 -15.80 0.96 -17.96
C ARG A 133 -14.66 0.86 -16.96
N HIS A 134 -13.42 0.89 -17.43
CA HIS A 134 -12.24 0.80 -16.57
C HIS A 134 -12.16 1.98 -15.60
N VAL A 135 -12.28 3.22 -16.11
CA VAL A 135 -12.31 4.43 -15.28
C VAL A 135 -13.50 4.42 -14.33
N SER A 136 -14.68 3.99 -14.79
CA SER A 136 -15.88 3.92 -13.94
C SER A 136 -15.71 2.93 -12.78
N ARG A 137 -15.08 1.77 -13.02
CA ARG A 137 -14.77 0.79 -11.97
C ARG A 137 -13.82 1.39 -10.92
N LEU A 138 -12.71 1.98 -11.36
CA LEU A 138 -11.74 2.59 -10.45
C LEU A 138 -12.33 3.76 -9.66
N ASN A 139 -13.21 4.54 -10.27
CA ASN A 139 -13.93 5.60 -9.57
C ASN A 139 -14.82 5.03 -8.45
N ASN A 140 -15.55 3.95 -8.72
CA ASN A 140 -16.34 3.28 -7.70
C ASN A 140 -15.47 2.72 -6.57
N ASP A 141 -14.30 2.16 -6.88
CA ASP A 141 -13.38 1.62 -5.88
C ASP A 141 -12.77 2.74 -5.01
N PHE A 142 -12.45 3.89 -5.62
CA PHE A 142 -12.03 5.09 -4.89
C PHE A 142 -13.13 5.59 -3.93
N LEU A 143 -14.36 5.73 -4.40
CA LEU A 143 -15.48 6.17 -3.56
C LEU A 143 -15.77 5.20 -2.41
N LYS A 144 -15.65 3.89 -2.64
CA LYS A 144 -15.78 2.87 -1.59
C LYS A 144 -14.69 3.01 -0.54
N ALA A 145 -13.44 3.21 -0.94
CA ALA A 145 -12.32 3.42 -0.01
C ALA A 145 -12.54 4.67 0.86
N CYS A 146 -12.95 5.79 0.24
CA CYS A 146 -13.29 7.02 0.95
C CYS A 146 -14.44 6.80 1.96
N LYS A 147 -15.49 6.09 1.55
CA LYS A 147 -16.62 5.77 2.43
C LYS A 147 -16.21 4.87 3.60
N ALA A 148 -15.34 3.89 3.36
CA ALA A 148 -14.82 3.01 4.41
C ALA A 148 -14.02 3.81 5.45
N LEU A 149 -13.10 4.67 5.02
CA LEU A 149 -12.34 5.54 5.92
C LEU A 149 -13.25 6.46 6.74
N ALA A 150 -14.22 7.11 6.09
CA ALA A 150 -15.18 7.98 6.77
C ALA A 150 -16.05 7.21 7.78
N THR A 151 -16.37 5.95 7.46
CA THR A 151 -17.18 5.08 8.32
C THR A 151 -16.41 4.67 9.57
N VAL A 152 -15.16 4.22 9.42
CA VAL A 152 -14.29 3.87 10.56
C VAL A 152 -14.08 5.07 11.49
N ARG A 153 -13.78 6.24 10.94
CA ARG A 153 -13.60 7.48 11.73
C ARG A 153 -14.85 7.96 12.45
N ARG A 154 -16.04 7.53 12.02
CA ARG A 154 -17.30 7.88 12.67
C ARG A 154 -17.56 7.05 13.92
N PHE A 155 -16.92 5.89 14.06
CA PHE A 155 -17.05 5.07 15.26
C PHE A 155 -16.05 5.55 16.31
N PRO A 156 -16.50 6.03 17.48
CA PRO A 156 -15.58 6.23 18.60
C PRO A 156 -15.01 4.86 18.96
N VAL A 157 -13.68 4.72 18.88
CA VAL A 157 -12.98 3.55 19.40
C VAL A 157 -13.41 3.39 20.86
N GLN A 158 -14.24 2.38 21.14
CA GLN A 158 -14.56 2.02 22.52
C GLN A 158 -13.26 1.52 23.15
N VAL A 159 -12.58 2.40 23.87
CA VAL A 159 -11.56 2.00 24.83
C VAL A 159 -12.29 1.10 25.82
N ASN A 160 -12.00 -0.20 25.79
CA ASN A 160 -12.50 -1.15 26.78
C ASN A 160 -11.99 -0.71 28.16
N ILE A 161 -12.81 0.04 28.91
CA ILE A 161 -12.61 0.32 30.34
C ILE A 161 -13.02 -0.94 31.13
N ALA A 162 -12.39 -2.08 30.84
CA ALA A 162 -12.68 -3.36 31.50
C ALA A 162 -11.70 -3.66 32.66
N GLU A 163 -10.65 -2.86 32.88
CA GLU A 163 -9.65 -3.10 33.93
C GLU A 163 -9.88 -2.36 35.25
N LYS A 164 -11.05 -1.72 35.46
CA LYS A 164 -11.39 -1.05 36.72
C LYS A 164 -12.64 -1.63 37.39
N GLN A 165 -12.66 -2.94 37.63
CA GLN A 165 -13.51 -3.52 38.67
C GLN A 165 -12.72 -3.56 39.98
N ILE A 166 -12.97 -2.59 40.86
CA ILE A 166 -12.56 -2.66 42.25
C ILE A 166 -13.68 -3.43 42.98
N ASN A 167 -13.43 -4.69 43.32
CA ASN A 167 -14.29 -5.44 44.24
C ASN A 167 -14.18 -4.79 45.62
N ILE A 168 -15.17 -3.99 46.00
CA ILE A 168 -15.36 -3.60 47.40
C ILE A 168 -16.37 -4.58 48.00
N ALA A 169 -15.85 -5.62 48.63
CA ALA A 169 -16.63 -6.45 49.55
C ALA A 169 -16.41 -5.91 50.97
N ARG A 170 -17.43 -5.28 51.55
CA ARG A 170 -17.73 -5.34 52.98
C ARG A 170 -19.16 -4.91 53.27
#